data_AF-A0A0M4MSP4-F1
#
_entry.id   AF-A0A0M4MSP4-F1
#
_cell.length_a   1.000
_cell.length_b   1.000
_cell.length_c   1.000
_cell.angle_alpha   90.00
_cell.angle_beta   90.00
_cell.angle_gamma   90.00
#
_symmetry.space_group_name_H-M   'P 1'
#
loop_
_entity.id
_entity.type
_entity.pdbx_description
1 polymer ?
#
loop_
_entity_poly.entity_id
_entity_poly.type
_entity_poly.pdbx_seq_one_letter_code
_entity_poly.pdbx_strand_id
1 'polypeptide(L)'
;MIEIEVQNETNQSQERMRFAAVPRIGEGLRLRGPDGMWASYDVLDVWYQKAEFGDVWVPYLHVCMTPGETAGDIGNAGFDVQRELEPFKI
;
A
#
# COMPACT_ATOMS: atom_id res chain seq x y z
N MET A 1 -13.96 12.41 1.43
CA MET A 1 -13.46 11.03 1.53
C MET A 1 -12.84 10.68 0.18
N ILE A 2 -11.59 10.24 0.17
CA ILE A 2 -10.84 9.91 -1.06
C ILE A 2 -10.76 8.39 -1.14
N GLU A 3 -11.17 7.83 -2.27
CA GLU A 3 -11.06 6.40 -2.54
C GLU A 3 -9.86 6.16 -3.45
N ILE A 4 -9.06 5.16 -3.11
CA ILE A 4 -7.92 4.70 -3.92
C ILE A 4 -8.15 3.23 -4.22
N GLU A 5 -8.07 2.87 -5.49
CA GLU A 5 -8.08 1.48 -5.92
C GLU A 5 -6.66 0.95 -6.00
N VAL A 6 -6.41 -0.20 -5.37
CA VAL A 6 -5.12 -0.88 -5.37
C VAL A 6 -5.25 -2.16 -6.20
N GLN A 7 -4.44 -2.26 -7.24
CA GLN A 7 -4.34 -3.41 -8.13
C GLN A 7 -3.08 -4.20 -7.75
N ASN A 8 -3.27 -5.41 -7.23
CA ASN A 8 -2.20 -6.24 -6.71
C ASN A 8 -1.78 -7.28 -7.75
N GLU A 9 -0.58 -7.12 -8.31
CA GLU A 9 -0.03 -8.03 -9.31
C GLU A 9 0.22 -9.43 -8.71
N THR A 10 0.75 -9.50 -7.48
CA THR A 10 1.13 -10.78 -6.87
C THR A 10 -0.07 -11.67 -6.63
N ASN A 11 -1.15 -11.11 -6.08
CA ASN A 11 -2.35 -11.87 -5.72
C ASN A 11 -3.43 -11.82 -6.80
N GLN A 12 -3.20 -11.09 -7.90
CA GLN A 12 -4.18 -10.85 -8.96
C GLN A 12 -5.52 -10.36 -8.38
N SER A 13 -5.47 -9.38 -7.48
CA SER A 13 -6.62 -8.86 -6.73
C SER A 13 -6.77 -7.35 -6.85
N GLN A 14 -7.97 -6.86 -6.52
CA GLN A 14 -8.26 -5.42 -6.46
C GLN A 14 -8.98 -5.10 -5.15
N GLU A 15 -8.59 -4.01 -4.51
CA GLU A 15 -9.24 -3.52 -3.29
C GLU A 15 -9.36 -2.00 -3.27
N ARG A 16 -10.34 -1.49 -2.51
CA ARG A 16 -10.60 -0.05 -2.40
C ARG A 16 -10.40 0.42 -0.99
N MET A 17 -9.46 1.36 -0.84
CA MET A 17 -9.13 1.99 0.43
C MET A 17 -9.75 3.38 0.48
N ARG A 18 -10.31 3.75 1.64
CA ARG A 18 -10.93 5.06 1.82
C ARG A 18 -10.19 5.88 2.88
N PHE A 19 -9.84 7.10 2.50
CA PHE A 19 -9.09 8.02 3.33
C PHE A 19 -9.92 9.27 3.64
N ALA A 20 -9.77 9.79 4.86
CA ALA A 20 -10.35 11.06 5.27
C ALA A 20 -9.60 12.26 4.66
N ALA A 21 -8.30 12.09 4.35
CA ALA A 21 -7.41 13.10 3.78
C ALA A 21 -6.56 12.50 2.65
N VAL A 22 -5.87 13.33 1.88
CA VAL A 22 -4.99 12.87 0.79
C VAL A 22 -3.80 12.13 1.39
N PRO A 23 -3.63 10.81 1.13
CA PRO A 23 -2.48 10.08 1.65
C PRO A 23 -1.22 10.44 0.87
N ARG A 24 -0.08 10.48 1.56
CA ARG A 24 1.24 10.47 0.92
C ARG A 24 1.71 9.03 0.81
N ILE A 25 2.14 8.63 -0.37
CA ILE A 25 2.67 7.29 -0.64
C ILE A 25 4.17 7.45 -0.84
N GLY A 26 4.95 6.91 0.10
CA GLY A 26 6.39 7.11 0.17
C GLY A 26 7.18 5.86 -0.23
N GLU A 27 7.02 4.79 0.55
CA GLU A 27 7.93 3.63 0.50
C GLU A 27 7.25 2.31 0.11
N GLY A 28 5.95 2.35 -0.19
CA GLY A 28 5.16 1.15 -0.50
C GLY A 28 3.82 1.14 0.23
N LEU A 29 3.14 -0.01 0.17
CA LEU A 29 1.93 -0.30 0.93
C LEU A 29 2.15 -1.56 1.78
N ARG A 30 1.51 -1.62 2.94
CA ARG A 30 1.30 -2.89 3.63
C ARG A 30 -0.15 -3.31 3.45
N LEU A 31 -0.34 -4.49 2.87
CA LEU A 31 -1.66 -5.06 2.61
C LEU A 31 -1.78 -6.39 3.35
N ARG A 32 -3.01 -6.71 3.76
CA ARG A 32 -3.27 -7.99 4.43
C ARG A 32 -3.54 -9.05 3.36
N GLY A 33 -2.65 -10.04 3.29
CA GLY A 33 -2.75 -11.14 2.35
C GLY A 33 -3.96 -12.06 2.60
N PRO A 34 -4.26 -12.97 1.66
CA PRO A 34 -5.34 -13.95 1.81
C PRO A 34 -5.19 -14.89 3.02
N ASP A 35 -3.95 -15.11 3.46
CA ASP A 35 -3.59 -15.87 4.66
C ASP A 35 -3.85 -15.11 5.98
N GLY A 36 -4.24 -13.83 5.88
CA GLY A 36 -4.46 -12.95 7.01
C GLY A 36 -3.19 -12.27 7.54
N MET A 37 -2.03 -12.54 6.94
CA MET A 37 -0.75 -11.92 7.34
C MET A 37 -0.55 -10.60 6.62
N TRP A 38 0.24 -9.70 7.22
CA TRP A 38 0.62 -8.44 6.59
C TRP A 38 1.91 -8.60 5.81
N ALA A 39 1.88 -8.25 4.53
CA ALA A 39 3.07 -8.22 3.69
C ALA A 39 3.32 -6.82 3.13
N SER A 40 4.59 -6.54 2.84
CA SER A 40 5.00 -5.31 2.16
C SER A 40 4.84 -5.44 0.65
N TYR A 41 4.40 -4.36 0.02
CA TYR A 41 4.19 -4.26 -1.42
C TYR A 41 4.85 -2.98 -1.94
N ASP A 42 5.68 -3.14 -2.98
CA ASP A 42 6.27 -2.06 -3.73
C ASP A 42 5.23 -1.45 -4.67
N VAL A 43 5.23 -0.12 -4.80
CA VAL A 43 4.38 0.58 -5.77
C VAL A 43 5.10 0.63 -7.11
N LEU A 44 4.51 0.02 -8.12
CA LEU A 44 5.06 -0.01 -9.47
C LEU A 44 4.68 1.25 -10.26
N ASP A 45 3.44 1.70 -10.10
CA ASP A 45 2.88 2.84 -10.81
C ASP A 45 1.69 3.46 -10.07
N VAL A 46 1.53 4.76 -10.32
CA VAL A 46 0.43 5.58 -9.82
C VAL A 46 -0.14 6.35 -10.99
N TRP A 47 -1.45 6.26 -11.19
CA TRP A 47 -2.14 7.04 -12.20
C TRP A 47 -3.47 7.57 -11.68
N TYR A 48 -4.02 8.51 -12.43
CA TYR A 48 -5.29 9.13 -12.12
C TYR A 48 -6.24 8.96 -13.30
N GLN A 49 -7.48 8.59 -12.99
CA GLN A 49 -8.56 8.53 -13.97
C GLN A 49 -9.63 9.55 -13.60
N LYS A 50 -10.18 10.24 -14.61
CA LYS A 50 -11.30 11.15 -14.39
C LYS A 50 -12.49 10.34 -13.86
N ALA A 51 -13.10 10.81 -12.77
CA ALA A 51 -14.31 10.21 -12.24
C ALA A 51 -15.45 10.27 -13.26
N GLU A 52 -16.36 9.29 -13.19
CA GLU A 52 -17.57 9.26 -14.03
C GLU A 52 -18.47 10.48 -13.77
N PHE A 53 -18.49 10.97 -12.53
CA PHE A 53 -19.28 12.12 -12.10
C PHE A 53 -18.42 13.13 -11.35
N GLY A 54 -18.62 14.41 -11.68
CA GLY A 54 -17.88 15.53 -11.10
C GLY A 54 -16.55 15.82 -11.80
N ASP A 55 -15.84 16.83 -11.30
CA ASP A 55 -14.51 17.23 -11.79
C ASP A 55 -13.45 16.82 -10.78
N VAL A 56 -13.34 15.51 -10.56
CA VAL A 56 -12.41 14.89 -9.60
C VAL A 56 -11.63 13.80 -10.30
N TRP A 57 -10.35 13.71 -9.98
CA TRP A 57 -9.45 12.65 -10.43
C TRP A 57 -9.32 11.58 -9.35
N VAL A 58 -9.58 10.33 -9.71
CA VAL A 58 -9.49 9.17 -8.83
C VAL A 58 -8.12 8.52 -8.98
N PRO A 59 -7.36 8.34 -7.90
CA PRO A 59 -6.07 7.67 -7.94
C PRO A 59 -6.22 6.14 -8.00
N TYR A 60 -5.27 5.53 -8.70
CA TYR A 60 -5.08 4.09 -8.79
C TYR A 60 -3.62 3.79 -8.49
N LEU A 61 -3.40 2.68 -7.77
CA LEU A 61 -2.07 2.16 -7.46
C LEU A 61 -1.98 0.76 -8.02
N HIS A 62 -0.89 0.44 -8.71
CA HIS A 62 -0.54 -0.93 -8.99
C HIS A 62 0.74 -1.31 -8.26
N VAL A 63 0.67 -2.47 -7.61
CA VAL A 63 1.62 -2.90 -6.60
C VAL A 63 1.99 -4.36 -6.78
N CYS A 64 3.20 -4.69 -6.37
CA CYS A 64 3.70 -6.05 -6.33
C CYS A 64 4.37 -6.31 -4.98
N MET A 65 4.23 -7.52 -4.45
CA MET A 65 4.81 -7.90 -3.16
C MET A 65 6.32 -7.69 -3.20
N THR A 66 6.84 -7.02 -2.17
CA THR A 66 8.27 -6.73 -2.06
C THR A 66 9.05 -8.05 -2.03
N PRO A 67 10.12 -8.21 -2.85
CA PRO A 67 10.90 -9.44 -2.86
C PRO A 67 11.44 -9.81 -1.47
N GLY A 68 11.23 -11.06 -1.06
CA GLY A 68 11.66 -11.57 0.25
C GLY A 68 10.56 -11.67 1.30
N GLU A 69 9.39 -11.07 1.06
CA GLU A 69 8.22 -11.22 1.94
C GLU A 69 7.62 -12.65 1.86
N THR A 70 7.83 -13.39 0.77
CA THR A 70 7.16 -14.69 0.49
C THR A 70 7.80 -15.93 1.13
N ALA A 71 8.55 -15.78 2.23
CA ALA A 71 9.18 -16.91 2.90
C ALA A 71 9.07 -16.80 4.42
N GLY A 72 7.89 -17.10 4.97
CA GLY A 72 7.73 -17.55 6.35
C GLY A 72 8.52 -16.76 7.40
N ASP A 73 8.49 -15.44 7.37
CA ASP A 73 9.10 -14.63 8.43
C ASP A 73 8.17 -14.57 9.65
N ILE A 74 7.90 -15.76 10.21
CA ILE A 74 7.26 -15.95 11.52
C ILE A 74 8.32 -15.74 12.64
N GLY A 75 9.50 -15.20 12.31
CA GLY A 75 10.65 -15.19 13.21
C GLY A 75 11.08 -13.82 13.71
N ASN A 76 11.16 -12.79 12.86
CA ASN A 76 11.85 -11.56 13.28
C ASN A 76 11.53 -10.28 12.50
N ALA A 77 10.40 -10.20 11.80
CA ALA A 77 9.93 -8.93 11.19
C ALA A 77 9.10 -8.10 12.19
N GLY A 78 9.62 -7.92 13.40
CA GLY A 78 9.06 -6.95 14.33
C GLY A 78 9.12 -5.57 13.67
N PHE A 79 7.96 -4.91 13.55
CA PHE A 79 7.89 -3.50 13.17
C PHE A 79 8.78 -2.73 14.14
N ASP A 80 9.99 -2.37 13.70
CA ASP A 80 10.93 -1.60 14.51
C ASP A 80 10.50 -0.14 14.46
N VAL A 81 9.49 0.16 15.29
CA VAL A 81 8.96 1.50 15.55
C VAL A 81 10.11 2.48 15.80
N GLN A 82 11.19 2.01 16.42
CA GLN A 82 12.30 2.86 16.81
C GLN A 82 13.10 3.30 15.59
N ARG A 83 13.39 2.39 14.65
CA ARG A 83 14.04 2.69 13.36
C ARG A 83 13.21 3.65 12.49
N GLU A 84 11.89 3.43 12.42
CA GLU A 84 10.96 4.28 11.66
C GLU A 84 10.88 5.72 12.19
N LEU A 85 11.05 5.90 13.50
CA LEU A 85 10.97 7.22 14.14
C LEU A 85 12.32 7.96 14.22
N GLU A 86 13.44 7.32 13.88
CA GLU A 86 14.76 7.96 13.84
C GLU A 86 14.82 9.26 13.00
N PRO A 87 14.17 9.37 11.83
CA PRO A 87 14.19 10.60 11.03
C PRO A 87 13.48 11.79 11.69
N PHE A 88 12.73 11.58 12.78
CA PHE A 88 11.85 12.56 13.41
C PHE A 88 12.30 12.96 14.83
N LYS A 89 13.45 12.49 15.29
CA LYS A 89 14.05 12.94 16.56
C LYS A 89 14.71 14.31 16.36
N ILE A 90 14.27 15.31 17.14
CA ILE A 90 14.79 16.69 17.16
C ILE A 90 15.86 16.81 18.24
#